data_AF-A0A5N9A0G4-F1
#
_entry.id   AF-A0A5N9A0G4-F1
#
_cell.length_a   1.000
_cell.length_b   1.000
_cell.length_c   1.000
_cell.angle_alpha   90.00
_cell.angle_beta   90.00
_cell.angle_gamma   90.00
#
_symmetry.space_group_name_H-M   'P 1'
#
loop_
_entity.id
_entity.type
_entity.pdbx_description
1 polymer ?
#
loop_
_entity_poly.entity_id
_entity_poly.type
_entity_poly.pdbx_seq_one_letter_code
_entity_poly.pdbx_strand_id
1 'polypeptide(L)'
;MELIEIAQLVTGIATLIVASVLIWQMIIQKRTLDIAHNDADANMSLTAVENKVKLNTWFAENSTPELLDKVDKGLDFMTAKEKRVIQAFTQNHFLLLTTEYRLGRMDRNPIYFRNTMRNILNNKASLEVIKSIRLNTKETTARESLIKIIDEVYEEVSGEKLPDLKK
;
A
#
# COMPACT_ATOMS: atom_id res chain seq x y z
N MET A 1 4.28 29.91 -61.84
CA MET A 1 4.45 29.63 -60.41
C MET A 1 5.52 30.59 -59.94
N GLU A 2 5.13 31.55 -59.12
CA GLU A 2 6.04 32.59 -58.60
C GLU A 2 7.03 31.96 -57.62
N LEU A 3 8.24 32.50 -57.53
CA LEU A 3 9.31 31.98 -56.66
C LEU A 3 8.85 31.88 -55.18
N ILE A 4 7.99 32.81 -54.76
CA ILE A 4 7.38 32.88 -53.42
C ILE A 4 6.47 31.66 -53.16
N GLU A 5 5.69 31.22 -54.14
CA GLU A 5 4.78 30.07 -54.01
C GLU A 5 5.59 28.78 -53.82
N ILE A 6 6.69 28.62 -54.56
CA ILE A 6 7.61 27.48 -54.44
C ILE A 6 8.26 27.47 -53.06
N ALA A 7 8.74 28.61 -52.58
CA ALA A 7 9.36 28.74 -51.26
C ALA A 7 8.38 28.35 -50.14
N GLN A 8 7.14 28.84 -50.19
CA GLN A 8 6.12 28.52 -49.20
C GLN A 8 5.74 27.04 -49.21
N LEU A 9 5.68 26.42 -50.40
CA LEU A 9 5.41 24.99 -50.53
C LEU A 9 6.54 24.15 -49.90
N VAL A 10 7.80 24.52 -50.13
CA VAL A 10 8.97 23.86 -49.52
C VAL A 10 8.95 24.02 -47.99
N THR A 11 8.66 25.20 -47.48
CA THR A 11 8.54 25.44 -46.02
C THR A 11 7.38 24.65 -45.40
N GLY A 12 6.25 24.57 -46.10
CA GLY A 12 5.10 23.77 -45.67
C GLY A 12 5.44 22.28 -45.57
N ILE A 13 6.09 21.74 -46.59
CA ILE A 13 6.56 20.34 -46.60
C ILE A 13 7.56 20.10 -45.47
N ALA A 14 8.54 21.00 -45.28
CA ALA A 14 9.51 20.90 -44.19
C ALA A 14 8.82 20.88 -42.81
N THR A 15 7.81 21.73 -42.62
CA THR A 15 7.03 21.78 -41.37
C THR A 15 6.27 20.48 -41.13
N LEU A 16 5.64 19.91 -42.17
CA LEU A 16 4.93 18.63 -42.08
C LEU A 16 5.86 17.46 -41.75
N ILE A 17 7.07 17.45 -42.33
CA ILE A 17 8.09 16.44 -42.01
C ILE A 17 8.46 16.53 -40.53
N VAL A 18 8.77 17.73 -40.03
CA VAL A 18 9.13 17.95 -38.62
C VAL A 18 7.98 17.54 -37.70
N ALA A 19 6.75 17.96 -37.98
CA ALA A 19 5.57 17.58 -37.21
C ALA A 19 5.37 16.06 -37.18
N SER A 20 5.58 15.37 -38.31
CA SER A 20 5.46 13.91 -38.39
C SER A 20 6.50 13.21 -37.52
N VAL A 21 7.75 13.70 -37.51
CA VAL A 21 8.82 13.18 -36.63
C VAL A 21 8.47 13.41 -35.16
N LEU A 22 7.93 14.58 -34.79
CA LEU A 22 7.52 14.87 -33.40
C LEU A 22 6.39 13.94 -32.93
N ILE A 23 5.39 13.69 -33.79
CA ILE A 23 4.32 12.72 -33.49
C ILE A 23 4.90 11.33 -33.28
N TRP A 24 5.82 10.91 -34.14
CA TRP A 24 6.51 9.63 -33.99
C TRP A 24 7.28 9.53 -32.67
N GLN A 25 8.00 10.60 -32.28
CA GLN A 25 8.69 10.68 -31.00
C GLN A 25 7.73 10.58 -29.80
N MET A 26 6.58 11.26 -29.84
CA MET A 26 5.56 11.17 -28.79
C MET A 26 5.00 9.74 -28.65
N ILE A 27 4.80 9.03 -29.77
CA ILE A 27 4.34 7.63 -29.74
C ILE A 27 5.37 6.73 -29.05
N ILE A 28 6.65 6.90 -29.36
CA ILE A 28 7.73 6.13 -28.71
C ILE A 28 7.81 6.47 -27.23
N GLN A 29 7.78 7.75 -26.86
CA GLN A 29 7.82 8.20 -25.46
C GLN A 29 6.66 7.62 -24.64
N LYS A 30 5.45 7.62 -25.21
CA LYS A 30 4.28 7.01 -24.55
C LYS A 30 4.52 5.53 -24.26
N ARG A 31 5.02 4.77 -25.23
CA ARG A 31 5.33 3.34 -25.04
C ARG A 31 6.40 3.12 -23.97
N THR A 32 7.45 3.95 -23.96
CA THR A 32 8.50 3.88 -22.92
C THR A 32 7.93 4.20 -21.54
N LEU A 33 7.04 5.18 -21.43
CA LEU A 33 6.37 5.53 -20.19
C LEU A 33 5.46 4.40 -19.70
N ASP A 34 4.70 3.77 -20.59
CA ASP A 34 3.83 2.63 -20.26
C ASP A 34 4.64 1.44 -19.75
N ILE A 35 5.80 1.14 -20.36
CA ILE A 35 6.73 0.11 -19.88
C ILE A 35 7.26 0.48 -18.50
N ALA A 36 7.75 1.71 -18.32
CA ALA A 36 8.29 2.16 -17.04
C ALA A 36 7.24 2.14 -15.92
N HIS A 37 5.98 2.46 -16.24
CA HIS A 37 4.85 2.36 -15.30
C HIS A 37 4.62 0.91 -14.89
N ASN A 38 4.54 -0.03 -15.85
CA ASN A 38 4.36 -1.45 -15.56
C ASN A 38 5.52 -2.02 -14.73
N ASP A 39 6.75 -1.64 -15.04
CA ASP A 39 7.94 -2.06 -14.29
C ASP A 39 7.92 -1.50 -12.86
N ALA A 40 7.50 -0.24 -12.68
CA ALA A 40 7.34 0.36 -11.36
C ALA A 40 6.27 -0.37 -10.52
N ASP A 41 5.13 -0.71 -11.12
CA ASP A 41 4.06 -1.47 -10.45
C ASP A 41 4.50 -2.89 -10.08
N ALA A 42 5.21 -3.58 -10.98
CA ALA A 42 5.77 -4.90 -10.73
C ALA A 42 6.80 -4.87 -9.60
N ASN A 43 7.73 -3.90 -9.64
CA ASN A 43 8.76 -3.75 -8.63
C ASN A 43 8.18 -3.38 -7.25
N MET A 44 7.20 -2.46 -7.21
CA MET A 44 6.47 -2.14 -5.98
C MET A 44 5.77 -3.37 -5.42
N SER A 45 5.14 -4.18 -6.28
CA SER A 45 4.44 -5.40 -5.88
C SER A 45 5.39 -6.43 -5.28
N LEU A 46 6.54 -6.66 -5.92
CA LEU A 46 7.58 -7.57 -5.43
C LEU A 46 8.16 -7.08 -4.09
N THR A 47 8.59 -5.83 -4.02
CA THR A 47 9.13 -5.20 -2.80
C THR A 47 8.16 -5.35 -1.63
N ALA A 48 6.87 -5.16 -1.89
CA ALA A 48 5.86 -5.23 -0.86
C ALA A 48 5.56 -6.69 -0.42
N VAL A 49 5.68 -7.68 -1.31
CA VAL A 49 5.67 -9.10 -0.93
C VAL A 49 6.91 -9.45 -0.11
N GLU A 50 8.10 -9.02 -0.54
CA GLU A 50 9.36 -9.26 0.18
C GLU A 50 9.29 -8.69 1.60
N ASN A 51 8.75 -7.48 1.78
CA ASN A 51 8.58 -6.88 3.09
C ASN A 51 7.62 -7.69 3.98
N LYS A 52 6.50 -8.20 3.43
CA LYS A 52 5.58 -9.09 4.18
C LYS A 52 6.27 -10.39 4.59
N VAL A 53 7.03 -11.01 3.69
CA VAL A 53 7.80 -12.22 3.98
C VAL A 53 8.83 -11.95 5.07
N LYS A 54 9.63 -10.88 4.95
CA LYS A 54 10.62 -10.48 5.95
C LYS A 54 9.99 -10.26 7.33
N LEU A 55 8.85 -9.57 7.40
CA LEU A 55 8.14 -9.36 8.66
C LEU A 55 7.66 -10.67 9.29
N ASN A 56 7.11 -11.58 8.49
CA ASN A 56 6.62 -12.87 8.96
C ASN A 56 7.78 -13.79 9.40
N THR A 57 8.88 -13.81 8.64
CA THR A 57 10.11 -14.54 9.01
C THR A 57 10.68 -14.00 10.32
N TRP A 58 10.84 -12.68 10.43
CA TRP A 58 11.31 -12.05 11.66
C TRP A 58 10.42 -12.39 12.86
N PHE A 59 9.09 -12.37 12.68
CA PHE A 59 8.16 -12.75 13.73
C PHE A 59 8.31 -14.22 14.14
N ALA A 60 8.42 -15.14 13.18
CA ALA A 60 8.62 -16.55 13.45
C ALA A 60 9.94 -16.81 14.20
N GLU A 61 11.03 -16.14 13.82
CA GLU A 61 12.34 -16.25 14.48
C GLU A 61 12.37 -15.66 15.90
N ASN A 62 11.53 -14.66 16.17
CA ASN A 62 11.45 -14.00 17.48
C ASN A 62 10.31 -14.52 18.36
N SER A 63 9.53 -15.49 17.87
CA SER A 63 8.43 -16.11 18.60
C SER A 63 8.85 -17.45 19.19
N THR A 64 8.46 -17.69 20.43
CA THR A 64 8.57 -19.01 21.05
C THR A 64 7.23 -19.74 20.95
N PRO A 65 7.19 -21.08 21.06
CA PRO A 65 5.93 -21.82 21.13
C PRO A 65 4.98 -21.28 22.21
N GLU A 66 5.52 -20.92 23.37
CA GLU A 66 4.74 -20.36 24.47
C GLU A 66 4.15 -18.99 24.13
N LEU A 67 4.85 -18.16 23.35
CA LEU A 67 4.30 -16.90 22.84
C LEU A 67 3.12 -17.18 21.92
N LEU A 68 3.25 -18.12 20.99
CA LEU A 68 2.18 -18.48 20.06
C LEU A 68 0.94 -18.99 20.80
N ASP A 69 1.09 -19.75 21.88
CA ASP A 69 -0.04 -20.18 22.72
C ASP A 69 -0.71 -19.03 23.50
N LYS A 70 0.00 -17.92 23.71
CA LYS A 70 -0.51 -16.73 24.43
C LYS A 70 -1.17 -15.73 23.50
N VAL A 71 -0.89 -15.73 22.19
CA VAL A 71 -1.41 -14.70 21.27
C VAL A 71 -2.94 -14.63 21.25
N ASP A 72 -3.60 -15.76 21.40
CA ASP A 72 -5.07 -15.84 21.44
C ASP A 72 -5.66 -15.43 22.80
N LYS A 73 -4.86 -15.49 23.87
CA LYS A 73 -5.30 -15.12 25.22
C LYS A 73 -5.28 -13.60 25.44
N GLY A 74 -4.44 -12.89 24.70
CA GLY A 74 -4.28 -11.43 24.75
C GLY A 74 -2.96 -11.00 25.39
N LEU A 75 -2.69 -9.69 25.37
CA LEU A 75 -1.42 -9.13 25.83
C LEU A 75 -1.20 -9.35 27.33
N ASP A 76 -2.23 -9.44 28.15
CA ASP A 76 -2.10 -9.59 29.60
C ASP A 76 -1.39 -10.88 30.05
N PHE A 77 -1.41 -11.91 29.22
CA PHE A 77 -0.74 -13.20 29.47
C PHE A 77 0.74 -13.20 29.04
N MET A 78 1.22 -12.08 28.50
CA MET A 78 2.55 -11.95 27.91
C MET A 78 3.52 -11.17 28.80
N THR A 79 4.77 -11.59 28.78
CA THR A 79 5.90 -10.84 29.30
C THR A 79 6.13 -9.55 28.51
N ALA A 80 6.89 -8.60 29.07
CA ALA A 80 7.23 -7.36 28.36
C ALA A 80 7.97 -7.59 27.03
N LYS A 81 8.79 -8.65 26.93
CA LYS A 81 9.48 -9.00 25.68
C LYS A 81 8.49 -9.51 24.63
N GLU A 82 7.62 -10.43 25.01
CA GLU A 82 6.58 -11.00 24.14
C GLU A 82 5.62 -9.89 23.63
N LYS A 83 5.21 -8.97 24.51
CA LYS A 83 4.41 -7.79 24.13
C LYS A 83 5.10 -6.96 23.04
N ARG A 84 6.41 -6.71 23.17
CA ARG A 84 7.19 -5.96 22.15
C ARG A 84 7.24 -6.68 20.81
N VAL A 85 7.36 -8.01 20.80
CA VAL A 85 7.38 -8.80 19.56
C VAL A 85 6.04 -8.67 18.83
N ILE A 86 4.91 -8.85 19.52
CA ILE A 86 3.57 -8.72 18.93
C ILE A 86 3.25 -7.29 18.51
N GLN A 87 3.65 -6.30 19.32
CA GLN A 87 3.50 -4.89 18.98
C GLN A 87 4.28 -4.55 17.71
N ALA A 88 5.55 -4.94 17.63
CA ALA A 88 6.37 -4.70 16.45
C ALA A 88 5.80 -5.39 15.21
N PHE A 89 5.37 -6.65 15.32
CA PHE A 89 4.72 -7.37 14.23
C PHE A 89 3.48 -6.64 13.71
N THR A 90 2.55 -6.32 14.60
CA THR A 90 1.26 -5.71 14.24
C THR A 90 1.44 -4.28 13.71
N GLN A 91 2.28 -3.47 14.37
CA GLN A 91 2.55 -2.09 13.97
C GLN A 91 3.25 -2.01 12.61
N ASN A 92 4.23 -2.87 12.36
CA ASN A 92 4.95 -2.87 11.08
C ASN A 92 4.05 -3.33 9.93
N HIS A 93 3.20 -4.34 10.14
CA HIS A 93 2.19 -4.73 9.16
C HIS A 93 1.18 -3.61 8.87
N PHE A 94 0.69 -2.93 9.91
CA PHE A 94 -0.20 -1.78 9.75
C PHE A 94 0.46 -0.62 8.98
N LEU A 95 1.73 -0.33 9.27
CA LEU A 95 2.51 0.69 8.57
C LEU A 95 2.72 0.33 7.10
N LEU A 96 3.08 -0.92 6.82
CA LEU A 96 3.27 -1.43 5.48
C LEU A 96 1.97 -1.31 4.68
N LEU A 97 0.85 -1.74 5.26
CA LEU A 97 -0.45 -1.68 4.60
C LEU A 97 -0.91 -0.23 4.34
N THR A 98 -0.68 0.66 5.30
CA THR A 98 -0.94 2.10 5.12
C THR A 98 -0.12 2.69 3.98
N THR A 99 1.13 2.25 3.86
CA THR A 99 2.02 2.68 2.79
C THR A 99 1.56 2.14 1.44
N GLU A 100 1.23 0.85 1.34
CA GLU A 100 0.67 0.24 0.14
C GLU A 100 -0.60 0.94 -0.35
N TYR A 101 -1.51 1.28 0.57
CA TYR A 101 -2.74 1.98 0.24
C TYR A 101 -2.47 3.39 -0.31
N ARG A 102 -1.55 4.12 0.33
CA ARG A 102 -1.14 5.47 -0.11
C ARG A 102 -0.51 5.44 -1.50
N LEU A 103 0.30 4.43 -1.78
CA LEU A 103 0.95 4.23 -3.08
C LEU A 103 -0.01 3.70 -4.16
N GLY A 104 -1.27 3.44 -3.82
CA GLY A 104 -2.26 2.99 -4.81
C GLY A 104 -2.10 1.53 -5.24
N ARG A 105 -1.39 0.72 -4.45
CA ARG A 105 -1.19 -0.71 -4.76
C ARG A 105 -2.53 -1.39 -5.02
N MET A 106 -2.59 -2.21 -6.08
CA MET A 106 -3.80 -2.95 -6.49
C MET A 106 -5.01 -2.02 -6.71
N ASP A 107 -4.78 -0.79 -7.18
CA ASP A 107 -5.83 0.23 -7.35
C ASP A 107 -6.66 0.44 -6.07
N ARG A 108 -6.01 0.37 -4.90
CA ARG A 108 -6.65 0.49 -3.58
C ARG A 108 -7.80 -0.52 -3.36
N ASN A 109 -7.74 -1.69 -4.00
CA ASN A 109 -8.81 -2.69 -3.96
C ASN A 109 -9.19 -3.06 -2.51
N PRO A 110 -10.42 -2.78 -2.06
CA PRO A 110 -10.81 -2.94 -0.66
C PRO A 110 -10.75 -4.40 -0.19
N ILE A 111 -11.02 -5.38 -1.05
CA ILE A 111 -10.98 -6.81 -0.71
C ILE A 111 -9.56 -7.23 -0.34
N TYR A 112 -8.55 -6.75 -1.08
CA TYR A 112 -7.15 -7.03 -0.80
C TYR A 112 -6.72 -6.53 0.58
N PHE A 113 -7.02 -5.26 0.87
CA PHE A 113 -6.69 -4.63 2.15
C PHE A 113 -7.44 -5.28 3.31
N ARG A 114 -8.72 -5.58 3.10
CA ARG A 114 -9.58 -6.26 4.08
C ARG A 114 -9.08 -7.65 4.46
N ASN A 115 -8.75 -8.48 3.48
CA ASN A 115 -8.22 -9.82 3.72
C ASN A 115 -6.85 -9.79 4.39
N THR A 116 -5.97 -8.86 3.98
CA THR A 116 -4.66 -8.69 4.62
C THR A 116 -4.83 -8.28 6.09
N MET A 117 -5.72 -7.33 6.39
CA MET A 117 -6.02 -6.92 7.76
C MET A 117 -6.62 -8.05 8.60
N ARG A 118 -7.55 -8.83 8.07
CA ARG A 118 -8.12 -9.98 8.79
C ARG A 118 -7.03 -10.96 9.23
N ASN A 119 -6.06 -11.23 8.36
CA ASN A 119 -4.95 -12.12 8.70
C ASN A 119 -4.05 -11.55 9.80
N ILE A 120 -3.82 -10.24 9.81
CA ILE A 120 -3.05 -9.56 10.86
C ILE A 120 -3.82 -9.58 12.19
N LEU A 121 -5.14 -9.46 12.15
CA LEU A 121 -6.02 -9.38 13.33
C LEU A 121 -6.59 -10.72 13.77
N ASN A 122 -6.01 -11.83 13.32
CA ASN A 122 -6.52 -13.17 13.60
C ASN A 122 -6.41 -13.62 15.06
N ASN A 123 -5.73 -12.84 15.92
CA ASN A 123 -5.52 -13.15 17.33
C ASN A 123 -5.82 -11.96 18.23
N LYS A 124 -6.17 -12.25 19.48
CA LYS A 124 -6.60 -11.25 20.47
C LYS A 124 -5.51 -10.23 20.78
N ALA A 125 -4.25 -10.64 20.87
CA ALA A 125 -3.14 -9.73 21.14
C ALA A 125 -2.98 -8.67 20.04
N SER A 126 -3.15 -9.05 18.78
CA SER A 126 -3.06 -8.14 17.63
C SER A 126 -4.25 -7.16 17.58
N LEU A 127 -5.45 -7.62 17.96
CA LEU A 127 -6.62 -6.74 18.15
C LEU A 127 -6.35 -5.67 19.23
N GLU A 128 -5.83 -6.07 20.39
CA GLU A 128 -5.51 -5.13 21.47
C GLU A 128 -4.45 -4.11 21.03
N VAL A 129 -3.44 -4.53 20.25
CA VAL A 129 -2.46 -3.62 19.68
C VAL A 129 -3.10 -2.64 18.70
N ILE A 130 -3.93 -3.09 17.74
CA ILE A 130 -4.61 -2.17 16.82
C ILE A 130 -5.51 -1.20 17.56
N LYS A 131 -6.27 -1.65 18.56
CA LYS A 131 -7.09 -0.76 19.40
C LYS A 131 -6.25 0.35 20.01
N SER A 132 -5.06 0.01 20.53
CA SER A 132 -4.13 1.00 21.08
C SER A 132 -3.59 1.98 20.02
N ILE A 133 -3.28 1.53 18.81
CA ILE A 133 -2.83 2.39 17.71
C ILE A 133 -3.96 3.32 17.28
N ARG A 134 -5.18 2.77 17.16
CA ARG A 134 -6.39 3.49 16.77
C ARG A 134 -6.67 4.66 17.72
N LEU A 135 -6.63 4.40 19.02
CA LEU A 135 -6.85 5.40 20.07
C LEU A 135 -5.84 6.55 20.04
N ASN A 136 -4.63 6.29 19.53
CA ASN A 136 -3.54 7.27 19.42
C ASN A 136 -3.43 7.91 18.03
N THR A 137 -4.27 7.50 17.07
CA THR A 137 -4.26 8.02 15.69
C THR A 137 -5.15 9.26 15.60
N LYS A 138 -4.70 10.28 14.85
CA LYS A 138 -5.53 11.43 14.46
C LYS A 138 -6.05 11.26 13.03
N GLU A 139 -7.24 11.77 12.77
CA GLU A 139 -7.84 11.73 11.44
C GLU A 139 -7.08 12.63 10.46
N THR A 140 -6.70 12.08 9.30
CA THR A 140 -6.20 12.87 8.16
C THR A 140 -6.96 12.45 6.92
N THR A 141 -7.32 13.40 6.07
CA THR A 141 -8.13 13.19 4.84
C THR A 141 -7.53 12.16 3.88
N ALA A 142 -6.20 11.96 3.90
CA ALA A 142 -5.52 10.97 3.07
C ALA A 142 -5.67 9.50 3.57
N ARG A 143 -6.20 9.28 4.78
CA ARG A 143 -6.25 7.95 5.45
C ARG A 143 -7.67 7.40 5.67
N GLU A 144 -8.69 8.20 5.41
CA GLU A 144 -10.08 7.93 5.82
C GLU A 144 -10.60 6.57 5.30
N SER A 145 -10.38 6.28 4.02
CA SER A 145 -10.85 5.04 3.39
C SER A 145 -10.19 3.76 3.91
N LEU A 146 -8.88 3.78 4.20
CA LEU A 146 -8.21 2.60 4.77
C LEU A 146 -8.59 2.40 6.22
N ILE A 147 -8.68 3.48 7.00
CA ILE A 147 -9.09 3.42 8.39
C ILE A 147 -10.48 2.81 8.52
N LYS A 148 -11.41 3.17 7.63
CA LYS A 148 -12.73 2.55 7.60
C LYS A 148 -12.67 1.03 7.37
N ILE A 149 -11.85 0.56 6.42
CA ILE A 149 -11.65 -0.88 6.20
C ILE A 149 -11.12 -1.55 7.48
N ILE A 150 -10.19 -0.90 8.17
CA ILE A 150 -9.60 -1.43 9.41
C ILE A 150 -10.64 -1.50 10.52
N ASP A 151 -11.47 -0.48 10.68
CA ASP A 151 -12.54 -0.44 11.67
C ASP A 151 -13.59 -1.52 11.39
N GLU A 152 -13.99 -1.69 10.13
CA GLU A 152 -14.92 -2.76 9.72
C GLU A 152 -14.35 -4.16 9.98
N VAL A 153 -13.07 -4.39 9.67
CA VAL A 153 -12.42 -5.68 9.94
C VAL A 153 -12.27 -5.91 11.44
N TYR A 154 -11.91 -4.88 12.20
CA TYR A 154 -11.79 -4.98 13.63
C TYR A 154 -13.14 -5.35 14.26
N GLU A 155 -14.22 -4.68 13.87
CA GLU A 155 -15.58 -4.97 14.34
C GLU A 155 -16.00 -6.40 13.96
N GLU A 156 -15.71 -6.83 12.73
CA GLU A 156 -16.04 -8.19 12.30
C GLU A 156 -15.35 -9.26 13.16
N VAL A 157 -14.05 -9.09 13.43
CA VAL A 157 -13.24 -10.11 14.11
C VAL A 157 -13.42 -10.07 15.63
N SER A 158 -13.55 -8.89 16.22
CA SER A 158 -13.67 -8.72 17.67
C SER A 158 -15.11 -8.69 18.19
N GLY A 159 -16.09 -8.35 17.35
CA GLY A 159 -17.44 -8.00 17.76
C GLY A 159 -17.56 -6.64 18.47
N GLU A 160 -16.46 -5.90 18.62
CA GLU A 160 -16.42 -4.59 19.27
C GLU A 160 -16.25 -3.46 18.25
N LYS A 161 -16.98 -2.35 18.45
CA LYS A 161 -16.75 -1.12 17.69
C LYS A 161 -15.60 -0.32 18.28
N LEU A 162 -14.69 0.13 17.41
CA LEU A 162 -13.68 1.10 17.79
C LEU A 162 -14.32 2.49 17.97
N PRO A 163 -13.82 3.29 18.93
CA PRO A 163 -14.31 4.64 19.12
C PRO A 163 -13.95 5.54 17.92
N ASP A 164 -14.82 6.51 17.66
CA ASP A 164 -14.60 7.50 16.60
C ASP A 164 -13.28 8.26 16.81
N LEU A 165 -12.66 8.62 15.70
CA LEU A 165 -11.45 9.44 15.72
C LEU A 165 -11.71 10.78 16.37
N LYS A 166 -10.73 11.23 17.17
CA LYS A 166 -10.65 12.63 17.55
C LYS A 166 -10.23 13.42 16.32
N LYS A 167 -11.12 14.32 15.88
CA LYS A 167 -10.86 15.34 14.84
C LYS A 167 -9.75 16.29 15.27
#